data_AF-A0A2S6TID5-F1
#
_entry.id   AF-A0A2S6TID5-F1
#
_cell.length_a   1.000
_cell.length_b   1.000
_cell.length_c   1.000
_cell.angle_alpha   90.00
_cell.angle_beta   90.00
_cell.angle_gamma   90.00
#
_symmetry.space_group_name_H-M   'P 1'
#
loop_
_entity.id
_entity.type
_entity.pdbx_description
1 polymer ?
#
loop_
_entity_poly.entity_id
_entity_poly.type
_entity_poly.pdbx_seq_one_letter_code
_entity_poly.pdbx_strand_id
1 'polypeptide(L)'
;MPLSEAEIEHYHNDGYVIPEYRLSEDTLQDIRADHDRLLKRHPEYRDYCPMLLRYDLSFLNYARDPNILDMVEQVIGPDIILWNSSFFAKPAVNGKKTPWHQDGEYWPLRPLATCTVWLAVDDATVENGCLKFMPGSHKVKELRPHRTNNDPNFTLHQELLESEYDDEKSVALELEAGQMSLHDVYLLHGSEANDSGKPRRGMTMRFMPGTSVFDREKAKQLTRDLGVVDHSDRTIYLMRGEDQTGENDFQVRL
;
A
#
# COMPACT_ATOMS: atom_id res chain seq x y z
N MET A 1 -13.78 -13.50 -5.66
CA MET A 1 -13.11 -14.77 -5.95
C MET A 1 -12.13 -14.96 -4.82
N PRO A 2 -12.31 -15.97 -3.96
CA PRO A 2 -11.40 -16.19 -2.85
C PRO A 2 -10.02 -16.65 -3.36
N LEU A 3 -8.99 -16.38 -2.59
CA LEU A 3 -7.68 -17.01 -2.71
C LEU A 3 -7.83 -18.53 -2.52
N SER A 4 -7.09 -19.29 -3.33
CA SER A 4 -6.87 -20.72 -3.16
C SER A 4 -6.02 -21.02 -1.91
N GLU A 5 -6.03 -22.28 -1.46
CA GLU A 5 -5.20 -22.71 -0.32
C GLU A 5 -3.71 -22.47 -0.57
N ALA A 6 -3.23 -22.68 -1.80
CA ALA A 6 -1.84 -22.45 -2.16
C ALA A 6 -1.47 -20.96 -2.13
N GLU A 7 -2.37 -20.08 -2.58
CA GLU A 7 -2.20 -18.63 -2.50
C GLU A 7 -2.15 -18.13 -1.04
N ILE A 8 -3.02 -18.65 -0.18
CA ILE A 8 -3.00 -18.35 1.27
C ILE A 8 -1.70 -18.85 1.91
N GLU A 9 -1.27 -20.07 1.58
CA GLU A 9 -0.01 -20.62 2.09
C GLU A 9 1.19 -19.76 1.64
N HIS A 10 1.22 -19.31 0.39
CA HIS A 10 2.25 -18.40 -0.10
C HIS A 10 2.25 -17.06 0.64
N TYR A 11 1.08 -16.45 0.88
CA TYR A 11 0.97 -15.24 1.69
C TYR A 11 1.57 -15.43 3.10
N HIS A 12 1.27 -16.54 3.76
CA HIS A 12 1.81 -16.80 5.11
C HIS A 12 3.31 -17.13 5.09
N ASN A 13 3.79 -17.84 4.07
CA ASN A 13 5.19 -18.24 3.96
C ASN A 13 6.11 -17.11 3.53
N ASP A 14 5.68 -16.33 2.56
CA ASP A 14 6.52 -15.35 1.86
C ASP A 14 6.12 -13.90 2.15
N GLY A 15 4.93 -13.69 2.72
CA GLY A 15 4.45 -12.38 3.19
C GLY A 15 3.71 -11.59 2.14
N TYR A 16 3.52 -12.18 0.96
CA TYR A 16 2.73 -11.61 -0.13
C TYR A 16 2.08 -12.71 -0.97
N VAL A 17 1.11 -12.32 -1.81
CA VAL A 17 0.55 -13.17 -2.85
C VAL A 17 0.10 -12.34 -4.05
N ILE A 18 0.21 -12.92 -5.24
CA ILE A 18 -0.38 -12.40 -6.47
C ILE A 18 -1.58 -13.29 -6.80
N PRO A 19 -2.82 -12.87 -6.51
CA PRO A 19 -3.99 -13.64 -6.88
C PRO A 19 -4.15 -13.79 -8.40
N GLU A 20 -4.79 -14.86 -8.85
CA GLU A 20 -5.22 -15.01 -10.25
C GLU A 20 -6.24 -13.92 -10.68
N TYR A 21 -6.94 -13.32 -9.71
CA TYR A 21 -7.93 -12.26 -9.96
C TYR A 21 -7.27 -11.00 -10.55
N ARG A 22 -7.91 -10.45 -11.59
CA ARG A 22 -7.55 -9.16 -12.18
C ARG A 22 -8.78 -8.28 -12.40
N LEU A 23 -8.61 -6.97 -12.25
CA LEU A 23 -9.65 -6.01 -12.64
C LEU A 23 -9.79 -5.94 -14.16
N SER A 24 -10.99 -5.58 -14.61
CA SER A 24 -11.28 -5.35 -16.03
C SER A 24 -10.61 -4.07 -16.54
N GLU A 25 -10.33 -4.04 -17.84
CA GLU A 25 -9.77 -2.85 -18.50
C GLU A 25 -10.67 -1.62 -18.36
N ASP A 26 -12.00 -1.78 -18.37
CA ASP A 26 -12.94 -0.67 -18.15
C ASP A 26 -12.72 -0.02 -16.78
N THR A 27 -12.59 -0.82 -15.71
CA THR A 27 -12.29 -0.32 -14.36
C THR A 27 -10.92 0.36 -14.31
N LEU A 28 -9.93 -0.16 -15.03
CA LEU A 28 -8.60 0.47 -15.10
C LEU A 28 -8.66 1.83 -15.83
N GLN A 29 -9.47 1.95 -16.88
CA GLN A 29 -9.69 3.22 -17.57
C GLN A 29 -10.33 4.26 -16.64
N ASP A 30 -11.31 3.85 -15.82
CA ASP A 30 -11.93 4.71 -14.81
C ASP A 30 -10.91 5.16 -13.76
N ILE A 31 -10.07 4.25 -13.24
CA ILE A 31 -8.99 4.59 -12.29
C ILE A 31 -8.00 5.57 -12.93
N ARG A 32 -7.62 5.37 -14.20
CA ARG A 32 -6.72 6.27 -14.93
C ARG A 32 -7.34 7.66 -15.11
N ALA A 33 -8.63 7.74 -15.44
CA ALA A 33 -9.35 8.99 -15.59
C ALA A 33 -9.51 9.74 -14.25
N ASP A 34 -9.78 9.02 -13.17
CA ASP A 34 -9.82 9.55 -11.82
C ASP A 34 -8.46 10.11 -11.37
N HIS A 35 -7.38 9.38 -11.66
CA HIS A 35 -6.03 9.84 -11.39
C HIS A 35 -5.67 11.09 -12.21
N ASP A 36 -6.01 11.11 -13.50
CA ASP A 36 -5.79 12.30 -14.34
C ASP A 36 -6.60 13.51 -13.84
N ARG A 37 -7.80 13.29 -13.31
CA ARG A 37 -8.61 14.35 -12.65
C ARG A 37 -7.94 14.84 -11.36
N LEU A 38 -7.42 13.94 -10.53
CA LEU A 38 -6.66 14.30 -9.33
C LEU A 38 -5.48 15.19 -9.70
N LEU A 39 -4.65 14.77 -10.67
CA LEU A 39 -3.44 15.50 -11.08
C LEU A 39 -3.73 16.88 -11.69
N LYS A 40 -4.87 17.06 -12.35
CA LYS A 40 -5.31 18.39 -12.83
C LYS A 40 -5.55 19.38 -11.69
N ARG A 41 -5.97 18.89 -10.51
CA ARG A 41 -6.23 19.71 -9.31
C ARG A 41 -5.02 19.79 -8.39
N HIS A 42 -4.26 18.71 -8.31
CA HIS A 42 -3.13 18.50 -7.40
C HIS A 42 -1.91 17.97 -8.16
N PRO A 43 -1.29 18.79 -9.04
CA PRO A 43 -0.13 18.36 -9.83
C PRO A 43 1.08 17.94 -8.99
N GLU A 44 1.16 18.37 -7.73
CA GLU A 44 2.16 17.94 -6.75
C GLU A 44 2.12 16.43 -6.47
N TYR A 45 0.99 15.77 -6.70
CA TYR A 45 0.82 14.32 -6.49
C TYR A 45 1.14 13.47 -7.71
N ARG A 46 1.88 14.03 -8.69
CA ARG A 46 2.32 13.33 -9.90
C ARG A 46 2.95 11.96 -9.63
N ASP A 47 3.81 11.86 -8.60
CA ASP A 47 4.53 10.62 -8.28
C ASP A 47 3.93 9.89 -7.07
N TYR A 48 3.42 10.63 -6.09
CA TYR A 48 2.91 10.04 -4.86
C TYR A 48 1.79 10.87 -4.22
N CYS A 49 0.62 10.26 -4.04
CA CYS A 49 -0.47 10.79 -3.23
C CYS A 49 -0.65 9.93 -1.96
N PRO A 50 -0.24 10.38 -0.77
CA PRO A 50 -0.32 9.59 0.47
C PRO A 50 -1.74 9.44 1.04
N MET A 51 -2.68 10.29 0.62
CA MET A 51 -4.03 10.40 1.19
C MET A 51 -5.09 10.52 0.09
N LEU A 52 -5.19 9.52 -0.78
CA LEU A 52 -6.01 9.59 -2.00
C LEU A 52 -7.47 9.97 -1.70
N LEU A 53 -8.07 9.33 -0.69
CA LEU A 53 -9.46 9.53 -0.28
C LEU A 53 -9.74 10.88 0.37
N ARG A 54 -8.71 11.66 0.75
CA ARG A 54 -8.89 13.05 1.19
C ARG A 54 -9.25 13.97 0.02
N TYR A 55 -8.73 13.66 -1.17
CA TYR A 55 -8.83 14.51 -2.34
C TYR A 55 -9.91 14.05 -3.33
N ASP A 56 -10.14 12.74 -3.41
CA ASP A 56 -11.18 12.18 -4.25
C ASP A 56 -11.76 10.88 -3.66
N LEU A 57 -13.03 10.94 -3.25
CA LEU A 57 -13.73 9.78 -2.69
C LEU A 57 -14.15 8.77 -3.76
N SER A 58 -14.04 9.07 -5.06
CA SER A 58 -14.37 8.11 -6.11
C SER A 58 -13.53 6.83 -6.00
N PHE A 59 -12.27 6.95 -5.55
CA PHE A 59 -11.38 5.81 -5.36
C PHE A 59 -11.86 4.81 -4.31
N LEU A 60 -12.74 5.22 -3.39
CA LEU A 60 -13.36 4.32 -2.42
C LEU A 60 -14.19 3.24 -3.12
N ASN A 61 -14.73 3.51 -4.31
CA ASN A 61 -15.50 2.53 -5.08
C ASN A 61 -14.65 1.32 -5.48
N TYR A 62 -13.38 1.53 -5.83
CA TYR A 62 -12.47 0.43 -6.20
C TYR A 62 -12.06 -0.40 -4.98
N ALA A 63 -11.89 0.25 -3.82
CA ALA A 63 -11.60 -0.45 -2.56
C ALA A 63 -12.80 -1.25 -2.01
N ARG A 64 -14.00 -1.02 -2.55
CA ARG A 64 -15.23 -1.77 -2.21
C ARG A 64 -15.48 -2.96 -3.13
N ASP A 65 -14.57 -3.27 -4.06
CA ASP A 65 -14.72 -4.45 -4.92
C ASP A 65 -14.90 -5.71 -4.05
N PRO A 66 -16.00 -6.47 -4.23
CA PRO A 66 -16.30 -7.61 -3.38
C PRO A 66 -15.25 -8.71 -3.49
N ASN A 67 -14.64 -8.92 -4.66
CA ASN A 67 -13.60 -9.92 -4.83
C ASN A 67 -12.33 -9.54 -4.07
N ILE A 68 -11.96 -8.26 -4.05
CA ILE A 68 -10.85 -7.76 -3.24
C ILE A 68 -11.13 -7.98 -1.75
N LEU A 69 -12.32 -7.62 -1.29
CA LEU A 69 -12.70 -7.80 0.12
C LEU A 69 -12.76 -9.28 0.52
N ASP A 70 -13.18 -10.18 -0.37
CA ASP A 70 -13.17 -11.62 -0.10
C ASP A 70 -11.74 -12.16 0.09
N MET A 71 -10.79 -11.73 -0.75
CA MET A 71 -9.37 -12.13 -0.60
C MET A 71 -8.75 -11.54 0.67
N VAL A 72 -9.04 -10.28 0.99
CA VAL A 72 -8.57 -9.61 2.21
C VAL A 72 -9.14 -10.31 3.46
N GLU A 73 -10.42 -10.68 3.45
CA GLU A 73 -11.07 -11.41 4.56
C GLU A 73 -10.31 -12.69 4.93
N GLN A 74 -9.80 -13.42 3.94
CA GLN A 74 -9.07 -14.67 4.16
C GLN A 74 -7.74 -14.48 4.89
N VAL A 75 -7.14 -13.28 4.83
CA VAL A 75 -5.82 -13.01 5.45
C VAL A 75 -5.88 -12.17 6.72
N ILE A 76 -6.91 -11.34 6.92
CA ILE A 76 -7.06 -10.51 8.14
C ILE A 76 -8.35 -10.76 8.93
N GLY A 77 -9.27 -11.60 8.44
CA GLY A 77 -10.55 -11.89 9.07
C GLY A 77 -11.73 -11.07 8.53
N PRO A 78 -12.96 -11.34 9.03
CA PRO A 78 -14.21 -10.85 8.43
C PRO A 78 -14.51 -9.37 8.70
N ASP A 79 -13.88 -8.80 9.72
CA ASP A 79 -14.04 -7.42 10.12
C ASP A 79 -12.96 -6.57 9.44
N ILE A 80 -13.34 -5.83 8.41
CA ILE A 80 -12.39 -5.15 7.51
C ILE A 80 -12.59 -3.65 7.59
N ILE A 81 -11.52 -2.94 7.95
CA ILE A 81 -11.48 -1.48 7.94
C ILE A 81 -10.45 -1.02 6.91
N LEU A 82 -10.87 -0.24 5.92
CA LEU A 82 -9.95 0.47 5.04
C LEU A 82 -9.44 1.70 5.79
N TRP A 83 -8.17 1.67 6.16
CA TRP A 83 -7.58 2.77 6.92
C TRP A 83 -6.81 3.74 6.02
N ASN A 84 -6.32 3.32 4.84
CA ASN A 84 -5.67 4.22 3.88
C ASN A 84 -5.79 3.72 2.43
N SER A 85 -5.79 4.67 1.49
CA SER A 85 -5.49 4.41 0.08
C SER A 85 -4.53 5.49 -0.42
N SER A 86 -3.54 5.08 -1.21
CA SER A 86 -2.53 5.95 -1.76
C SER A 86 -2.30 5.64 -3.24
N PHE A 87 -1.74 6.60 -3.96
CA PHE A 87 -1.40 6.42 -5.37
C PHE A 87 0.11 6.59 -5.54
N PHE A 88 0.79 5.58 -6.07
CA PHE A 88 2.22 5.58 -6.38
C PHE A 88 2.39 5.50 -7.89
N ALA A 89 2.72 6.63 -8.51
CA ALA A 89 3.02 6.71 -9.92
C ALA A 89 4.51 6.91 -10.15
N LYS A 90 5.04 6.23 -11.16
CA LYS A 90 6.37 6.47 -11.70
C LYS A 90 6.22 6.92 -13.15
N PRO A 91 6.25 8.24 -13.41
CA PRO A 91 6.24 8.75 -14.78
C PRO A 91 7.40 8.19 -15.60
N ALA A 92 7.23 8.15 -16.92
CA ALA A 92 8.31 7.77 -17.82
C ALA A 92 9.53 8.68 -17.65
N VAL A 93 10.73 8.09 -17.71
CA VAL A 93 12.06 8.72 -17.71
C VAL A 93 12.48 9.37 -16.38
N ASN A 94 11.55 9.70 -15.49
CA ASN A 94 11.87 10.39 -14.23
C ASN A 94 10.99 9.99 -13.05
N GLY A 95 10.60 8.71 -12.99
CA GLY A 95 9.86 8.20 -11.85
C GLY A 95 10.75 7.96 -10.64
N LYS A 96 10.38 8.52 -9.50
CA LYS A 96 11.13 8.45 -8.25
C LYS A 96 11.26 7.03 -7.70
N LYS A 97 12.36 6.73 -7.03
CA LYS A 97 12.59 5.47 -6.31
C LYS A 97 11.74 5.41 -5.03
N THR A 98 11.30 4.22 -4.64
CA THR A 98 10.80 3.97 -3.28
C THR A 98 11.86 3.13 -2.57
N PRO A 99 12.52 3.67 -1.53
CA PRO A 99 13.58 2.94 -0.84
C PRO A 99 13.05 1.67 -0.18
N TRP A 100 13.97 0.78 0.20
CA TRP A 100 13.62 -0.37 1.02
C TRP A 100 13.06 0.11 2.35
N HIS A 101 11.89 -0.38 2.72
CA HIS A 101 11.21 0.00 3.95
C HIS A 101 10.32 -1.12 4.48
N GLN A 102 9.80 -0.90 5.69
CA GLN A 102 8.66 -1.61 6.23
C GLN A 102 7.60 -0.55 6.47
N ASP A 103 6.40 -0.82 5.95
CA ASP A 103 5.26 0.07 6.08
C ASP A 103 4.91 0.35 7.56
N GLY A 104 5.04 -0.67 8.40
CA GLY A 104 4.73 -0.59 9.82
C GLY A 104 5.54 0.42 10.64
N GLU A 105 6.68 0.89 10.13
CA GLU A 105 7.56 1.84 10.81
C GLU A 105 6.85 3.16 11.16
N TYR A 106 5.94 3.59 10.29
CA TYR A 106 5.29 4.88 10.40
C TYR A 106 3.76 4.79 10.40
N TRP A 107 3.19 3.62 10.71
CA TRP A 107 1.74 3.45 10.75
C TRP A 107 1.17 3.40 12.17
N PRO A 108 0.09 4.17 12.42
CA PRO A 108 -0.44 4.36 13.76
C PRO A 108 -1.45 3.27 14.16
N LEU A 109 -1.10 2.00 13.98
CA LEU A 109 -2.01 0.88 14.26
C LEU A 109 -1.62 0.12 15.53
N ARG A 110 -2.62 -0.39 16.27
CA ARG A 110 -2.43 -1.28 17.42
C ARG A 110 -3.55 -2.34 17.53
N PRO A 111 -3.24 -3.65 17.54
CA PRO A 111 -1.99 -4.24 17.07
C PRO A 111 -1.66 -3.82 15.63
N LEU A 112 -0.38 -3.86 15.28
CA LEU A 112 0.10 -3.58 13.93
C LEU A 112 -0.20 -4.79 13.03
N ALA A 113 -1.38 -4.76 12.42
CA ALA A 113 -1.85 -5.80 11.51
C ALA A 113 -2.55 -5.12 10.32
N THR A 114 -2.11 -5.44 9.12
CA THR A 114 -2.73 -4.96 7.89
C THR A 114 -2.60 -5.97 6.77
N CYS A 115 -3.46 -5.83 5.77
CA CYS A 115 -3.20 -6.30 4.42
C CYS A 115 -3.17 -5.09 3.48
N THR A 116 -2.06 -4.91 2.77
CA THR A 116 -2.02 -3.96 1.64
C THR A 116 -2.32 -4.71 0.36
N VAL A 117 -3.36 -4.27 -0.35
CA VAL A 117 -3.56 -4.59 -1.76
C VAL A 117 -2.86 -3.53 -2.59
N TRP A 118 -1.93 -3.93 -3.45
CA TRP A 118 -1.28 -3.09 -4.44
C TRP A 118 -1.78 -3.47 -5.83
N LEU A 119 -2.54 -2.58 -6.48
CA LEU A 119 -3.09 -2.78 -7.82
C LEU A 119 -2.16 -2.17 -8.87
N ALA A 120 -1.77 -2.98 -9.86
CA ALA A 120 -1.10 -2.51 -11.07
C ALA A 120 -2.14 -1.83 -11.98
N VAL A 121 -2.13 -0.50 -12.05
CA VAL A 121 -3.02 0.24 -12.96
C VAL A 121 -2.44 0.27 -14.37
N ASP A 122 -1.11 0.33 -14.47
CA ASP A 122 -0.35 0.07 -15.70
C ASP A 122 0.54 -1.16 -15.45
N ASP A 123 1.08 -1.76 -16.53
CA ASP A 123 2.07 -2.83 -16.40
C ASP A 123 3.23 -2.37 -15.49
N ALA A 124 3.59 -3.22 -14.54
CA ALA A 124 4.72 -3.04 -13.65
C ALA A 124 5.79 -4.08 -14.02
N THR A 125 6.90 -3.61 -14.56
CA THR A 125 8.05 -4.44 -14.96
C THR A 125 9.29 -3.99 -14.22
N VAL A 126 10.35 -4.81 -14.26
CA VAL A 126 11.66 -4.39 -13.71
C VAL A 126 12.13 -3.07 -14.35
N GLU A 127 11.93 -2.91 -15.66
CA GLU A 127 12.36 -1.74 -16.43
C GLU A 127 11.68 -0.44 -15.98
N ASN A 128 10.41 -0.49 -15.58
CA ASN A 128 9.65 0.69 -15.17
C ASN A 128 9.44 0.81 -13.64
N GLY A 129 10.22 0.05 -12.87
CA GLY A 129 10.26 0.12 -11.42
C GLY A 129 9.06 -0.54 -10.75
N CYS A 130 8.83 -1.83 -11.04
CA CYS A 130 7.94 -2.68 -10.26
C CYS A 130 8.36 -2.75 -8.79
N LEU A 131 7.47 -3.23 -7.93
CA LEU A 131 7.87 -3.53 -6.55
C LEU A 131 8.90 -4.65 -6.53
N LYS A 132 9.69 -4.69 -5.47
CA LYS A 132 10.50 -5.84 -5.09
C LYS A 132 10.29 -6.17 -3.64
N PHE A 133 10.27 -7.46 -3.34
CA PHE A 133 9.96 -8.00 -2.02
C PHE A 133 11.13 -8.83 -1.50
N MET A 134 11.25 -8.91 -0.18
CA MET A 134 12.11 -9.86 0.51
C MET A 134 11.24 -10.98 1.10
N PRO A 135 11.08 -12.13 0.42
CA PRO A 135 10.19 -13.19 0.87
C PRO A 135 10.49 -13.66 2.29
N GLY A 136 9.45 -13.86 3.09
CA GLY A 136 9.53 -14.40 4.45
C GLY A 136 10.05 -13.42 5.50
N SER A 137 10.42 -12.19 5.10
CA SER A 137 10.99 -11.21 6.02
C SER A 137 10.00 -10.66 7.05
N HIS A 138 8.70 -10.78 6.77
CA HIS A 138 7.60 -10.45 7.68
C HIS A 138 7.49 -11.39 8.89
N LYS A 139 8.01 -12.62 8.80
CA LYS A 139 7.82 -13.67 9.82
C LYS A 139 8.38 -13.29 11.20
N VAL A 140 9.38 -12.42 11.24
CA VAL A 140 9.97 -11.94 12.51
C VAL A 140 8.96 -11.08 13.28
N LYS A 141 7.99 -10.44 12.59
CA LYS A 141 6.99 -9.54 13.18
C LYS A 141 7.59 -8.39 13.99
N GLU A 142 8.75 -7.91 13.54
CA GLU A 142 9.48 -6.81 14.13
C GLU A 142 9.83 -5.77 13.05
N LEU A 143 9.90 -4.51 13.47
CA LEU A 143 10.40 -3.42 12.65
C LEU A 143 11.92 -3.40 12.76
N ARG A 144 12.60 -3.52 11.63
CA ARG A 144 14.05 -3.41 11.53
C ARG A 144 14.45 -1.93 11.57
N PRO A 145 15.69 -1.60 11.95
CA PRO A 145 16.15 -0.21 11.99
C PRO A 145 15.95 0.56 10.67
N HIS A 146 15.25 1.69 10.74
CA HIS A 146 15.15 2.69 9.68
C HIS A 146 16.02 3.92 9.98
N ARG A 147 16.29 4.70 8.93
CA ARG A 147 16.85 6.04 8.98
C ARG A 147 15.99 6.99 8.14
N THR A 148 15.98 8.25 8.53
CA THR A 148 15.45 9.31 7.67
C THR A 148 16.44 9.61 6.53
N ASN A 149 15.98 9.48 5.30
CA ASN A 149 16.69 9.83 4.07
C ASN A 149 15.84 10.80 3.23
N ASN A 150 16.28 12.04 3.11
CA ASN A 150 15.56 13.11 2.41
C ASN A 150 16.02 13.30 0.95
N ASP A 151 16.48 12.23 0.28
CA ASP A 151 16.81 12.29 -1.14
C ASP A 151 15.58 12.75 -1.94
N PRO A 152 15.65 13.86 -2.69
CA PRO A 152 14.51 14.38 -3.44
C PRO A 152 14.02 13.43 -4.56
N ASN A 153 14.83 12.44 -4.94
CA ASN A 153 14.50 11.41 -5.91
C ASN A 153 13.74 10.22 -5.29
N PHE A 154 13.49 10.24 -3.97
CA PHE A 154 12.73 9.20 -3.29
C PHE A 154 11.28 9.64 -3.05
N THR A 155 10.36 8.66 -3.07
CA THR A 155 8.93 8.90 -2.75
C THR A 155 8.65 8.88 -1.25
N LEU A 156 9.53 8.26 -0.46
CA LEU A 156 9.41 8.10 0.99
C LEU A 156 10.72 8.49 1.66
N HIS A 157 10.63 8.99 2.90
CA HIS A 157 11.80 9.46 3.64
C HIS A 157 12.29 8.47 4.69
N GLN A 158 11.55 7.40 4.98
CA GLN A 158 12.02 6.34 5.88
C GLN A 158 12.57 5.19 5.04
N GLU A 159 13.84 4.86 5.26
CA GLU A 159 14.59 3.84 4.54
C GLU A 159 15.26 2.89 5.55
N LEU A 160 15.21 1.59 5.27
CA LEU A 160 15.95 0.59 6.05
C LEU A 160 17.45 0.83 5.96
N LEU A 161 18.17 0.57 7.05
CA LEU A 161 19.63 0.53 6.96
C LEU A 161 20.05 -0.57 5.97
N GLU A 162 21.11 -0.33 5.20
CA GLU A 162 21.63 -1.30 4.21
C GLU A 162 22.03 -2.66 4.82
N SER A 163 22.30 -2.71 6.14
CA SER A 163 22.55 -3.95 6.88
C SER A 163 21.30 -4.81 7.10
N GLU A 164 20.11 -4.23 6.93
CA GLU A 164 18.84 -4.86 7.28
C GLU A 164 18.18 -5.57 6.11
N TYR A 165 18.77 -5.54 4.91
CA TYR A 165 18.29 -6.26 3.75
C TYR A 165 19.43 -6.73 2.85
N ASP A 166 19.14 -7.71 2.02
CA ASP A 166 20.06 -8.28 1.04
C ASP A 166 19.39 -8.27 -0.34
N ASP A 167 19.73 -7.28 -1.17
CA ASP A 167 19.04 -7.05 -2.45
C ASP A 167 19.11 -8.26 -3.38
N GLU A 168 20.18 -9.07 -3.29
CA GLU A 168 20.37 -10.28 -4.10
C GLU A 168 19.35 -11.38 -3.79
N LYS A 169 18.75 -11.33 -2.59
CA LYS A 169 17.68 -12.25 -2.16
C LYS A 169 16.28 -11.72 -2.45
N SER A 170 16.16 -10.52 -3.01
CA SER A 170 14.87 -9.95 -3.35
C SER A 170 14.27 -10.56 -4.61
N VAL A 171 12.95 -10.51 -4.70
CA VAL A 171 12.20 -10.93 -5.88
C VAL A 171 11.51 -9.72 -6.50
N ALA A 172 11.59 -9.58 -7.82
CA ALA A 172 10.84 -8.58 -8.56
C ALA A 172 9.36 -9.00 -8.65
N LEU A 173 8.47 -8.06 -8.37
CA LEU A 173 7.02 -8.25 -8.46
C LEU A 173 6.50 -7.66 -9.77
N GLU A 174 6.75 -8.35 -10.88
CA GLU A 174 6.20 -7.95 -12.18
C GLU A 174 4.71 -8.30 -12.25
N LEU A 175 3.90 -7.34 -12.69
CA LEU A 175 2.44 -7.44 -12.77
C LEU A 175 1.96 -6.80 -14.06
N GLU A 176 1.06 -7.47 -14.79
CA GLU A 176 0.30 -6.86 -15.87
C GLU A 176 -0.76 -5.90 -15.31
N ALA A 177 -1.17 -4.91 -16.12
CA ALA A 177 -2.28 -4.04 -15.78
C ALA A 177 -3.53 -4.83 -15.38
N GLY A 178 -4.12 -4.47 -14.23
CA GLY A 178 -5.27 -5.15 -13.64
C GLY A 178 -4.93 -6.22 -12.62
N GLN A 179 -3.72 -6.78 -12.64
CA GLN A 179 -3.26 -7.67 -11.58
C GLN A 179 -2.96 -6.88 -10.30
N MET A 180 -2.92 -7.58 -9.18
CA MET A 180 -2.62 -6.99 -7.88
C MET A 180 -1.77 -7.93 -7.05
N SER A 181 -1.19 -7.41 -5.97
CA SER A 181 -0.65 -8.22 -4.89
C SER A 181 -1.27 -7.86 -3.56
N LEU A 182 -1.33 -8.83 -2.65
CA LEU A 182 -1.62 -8.63 -1.24
C LEU A 182 -0.30 -8.80 -0.48
N HIS A 183 0.01 -7.94 0.49
CA HIS A 183 1.21 -8.12 1.33
C HIS A 183 1.03 -7.64 2.77
N ASP A 184 1.85 -8.24 3.65
CA ASP A 184 1.88 -8.00 5.09
C ASP A 184 2.62 -6.70 5.45
N VAL A 185 2.22 -6.08 6.56
CA VAL A 185 2.80 -4.82 7.08
C VAL A 185 4.29 -4.88 7.39
N TYR A 186 4.80 -6.06 7.76
CA TYR A 186 6.20 -6.28 8.11
C TYR A 186 7.04 -6.70 6.91
N LEU A 187 6.46 -6.93 5.73
CA LEU A 187 7.23 -7.35 4.56
C LEU A 187 8.16 -6.23 4.11
N LEU A 188 9.46 -6.52 4.06
CA LEU A 188 10.45 -5.60 3.50
C LEU A 188 10.19 -5.47 2.00
N HIS A 189 10.06 -4.23 1.53
CA HIS A 189 9.84 -3.96 0.12
C HIS A 189 10.35 -2.59 -0.32
N GLY A 190 10.50 -2.42 -1.63
CA GLY A 190 10.89 -1.17 -2.29
C GLY A 190 10.54 -1.19 -3.78
N SER A 191 10.95 -0.16 -4.52
CA SER A 191 10.90 -0.18 -6.00
C SER A 191 11.93 0.77 -6.58
N GLU A 192 12.62 0.34 -7.64
CA GLU A 192 13.63 1.16 -8.31
C GLU A 192 13.03 2.35 -9.07
N ALA A 193 13.86 3.34 -9.40
CA ALA A 193 13.45 4.47 -10.23
C ALA A 193 12.91 3.99 -11.60
N ASN A 194 12.11 4.83 -12.26
CA ASN A 194 11.65 4.57 -13.62
C ASN A 194 12.35 5.50 -14.60
N ASP A 195 13.39 4.96 -15.25
CA ASP A 195 14.11 5.64 -16.32
C ASP A 195 13.62 5.19 -17.72
N SER A 196 12.62 4.29 -17.76
CA SER A 196 12.06 3.77 -19.01
C SER A 196 11.11 4.76 -19.70
N GLY A 197 10.79 4.48 -20.97
CA GLY A 197 9.80 5.26 -21.73
C GLY A 197 8.34 4.99 -21.36
N LYS A 198 8.05 4.09 -20.42
CA LYS A 198 6.68 3.67 -20.06
C LYS A 198 6.33 4.12 -18.63
N PRO A 199 5.19 4.80 -18.41
CA PRO A 199 4.75 5.13 -17.05
C PRO A 199 4.31 3.87 -16.30
N ARG A 200 4.31 3.94 -14.97
CA ARG A 200 3.80 2.89 -14.10
C ARG A 200 2.96 3.48 -12.97
N ARG A 201 1.65 3.27 -13.02
CA ARG A 201 0.71 3.65 -11.95
C ARG A 201 0.41 2.44 -11.05
N GLY A 202 0.51 2.64 -9.75
CA GLY A 202 0.10 1.68 -8.72
C GLY A 202 -0.82 2.33 -7.70
N MET A 203 -1.91 1.66 -7.36
CA MET A 203 -2.86 2.13 -6.33
C MET A 203 -2.82 1.19 -5.14
N THR A 204 -2.67 1.73 -3.93
CA THR A 204 -2.73 0.93 -2.71
C THR A 204 -4.08 1.06 -2.02
N MET A 205 -4.55 -0.04 -1.48
CA MET A 205 -5.70 -0.14 -0.59
C MET A 205 -5.22 -0.86 0.66
N ARG A 206 -5.19 -0.17 1.79
CA ARG A 206 -4.57 -0.66 3.02
C ARG A 206 -5.67 -0.92 4.05
N PHE A 207 -5.85 -2.20 4.34
CA PHE A 207 -6.89 -2.70 5.22
C PHE A 207 -6.29 -3.12 6.56
N MET A 208 -7.02 -2.92 7.65
CA MET A 208 -6.70 -3.45 8.98
C MET A 208 -7.89 -4.27 9.50
N PRO A 209 -7.67 -5.27 10.37
CA PRO A 209 -8.76 -6.02 10.95
C PRO A 209 -9.55 -5.15 11.93
N GLY A 210 -10.82 -5.48 12.17
CA GLY A 210 -11.66 -4.83 13.18
C GLY A 210 -11.18 -5.03 14.63
N THR A 211 -10.15 -5.86 14.84
CA THR A 211 -9.43 -6.02 16.11
C THR A 211 -8.28 -5.03 16.29
N SER A 212 -7.95 -4.23 15.27
CA SER A 212 -6.96 -3.15 15.33
C SER A 212 -7.61 -1.78 15.53
N VAL A 213 -6.96 -0.94 16.32
CA VAL A 213 -7.31 0.47 16.51
C VAL A 213 -6.40 1.35 15.65
N PHE A 214 -7.01 2.30 14.94
CA PHE A 214 -6.31 3.42 14.31
C PHE A 214 -6.04 4.52 15.36
N ASP A 215 -4.82 4.55 15.90
CA ASP A 215 -4.45 5.41 17.02
C ASP A 215 -4.04 6.80 16.56
N ARG A 216 -4.99 7.74 16.62
CA ARG A 216 -4.79 9.12 16.14
C ARG A 216 -3.72 9.89 16.92
N GLU A 217 -3.51 9.59 18.21
CA GLU A 217 -2.46 10.23 19.00
C GLU A 217 -1.08 9.69 18.64
N LYS A 218 -0.97 8.37 18.41
CA LYS A 218 0.24 7.75 17.84
C LYS A 218 0.54 8.34 16.45
N ALA A 219 -0.47 8.60 15.63
CA ALA A 219 -0.27 9.24 14.32
C ALA A 219 0.40 10.61 14.45
N LYS A 220 -0.09 11.47 15.36
CA LYS A 220 0.53 12.78 15.64
C LYS A 220 1.95 12.63 16.16
N GLN A 221 2.20 11.64 17.01
CA GLN A 221 3.53 11.36 17.54
C GLN A 221 4.50 10.97 16.43
N LEU A 222 4.13 10.00 15.58
CA LEU A 222 4.97 9.54 14.47
C LEU A 222 5.32 10.69 13.52
N THR A 223 4.38 11.59 13.21
CA THR A 223 4.66 12.79 12.42
C THR A 223 5.69 13.70 13.08
N ARG A 224 5.59 13.94 14.40
CA ARG A 224 6.57 14.76 15.12
C ARG A 224 7.95 14.11 15.15
N ASP A 225 8.00 12.79 15.38
CA ASP A 225 9.24 12.06 15.64
C ASP A 225 9.99 11.73 14.33
N LEU A 226 9.26 11.37 13.26
CA LEU A 226 9.83 10.89 11.99
C LEU A 226 9.66 11.86 10.82
N GLY A 227 8.89 12.95 10.97
CA GLY A 227 8.59 13.89 9.89
C GLY A 227 7.73 13.28 8.77
N VAL A 228 7.02 12.18 9.05
CA VAL A 228 6.12 11.50 8.12
C VAL A 228 4.77 12.23 8.01
N VAL A 229 4.01 11.91 6.96
CA VAL A 229 2.67 12.50 6.72
C VAL A 229 1.77 12.31 7.94
N ASP A 230 1.11 13.39 8.38
CA ASP A 230 0.13 13.32 9.46
C ASP A 230 -1.11 12.55 9.01
N HIS A 231 -1.37 11.43 9.68
CA HIS A 231 -2.53 10.59 9.45
C HIS A 231 -3.63 10.79 10.49
N SER A 232 -3.43 11.65 11.49
CA SER A 232 -4.35 11.79 12.62
C SER A 232 -5.74 12.28 12.26
N ASP A 233 -5.88 13.04 11.16
CA ASP A 233 -7.16 13.53 10.63
C ASP A 233 -7.76 12.63 9.54
N ARG A 234 -7.24 11.41 9.36
CA ARG A 234 -7.69 10.52 8.30
C ARG A 234 -9.07 9.91 8.60
N THR A 235 -9.96 9.91 7.61
CA THR A 235 -11.18 9.08 7.64
C THR A 235 -10.81 7.62 7.40
N ILE A 236 -11.24 6.74 8.29
CA ILE A 236 -11.19 5.28 8.12
C ILE A 236 -12.61 4.78 7.79
N TYR A 237 -12.72 3.69 7.05
CA TYR A 237 -13.99 3.20 6.53
C TYR A 237 -14.20 1.75 6.95
N LEU A 238 -15.28 1.46 7.67
CA LEU A 238 -15.72 0.09 7.91
C LEU A 238 -16.25 -0.48 6.59
N MET A 239 -15.55 -1.47 6.04
CA MET A 239 -15.81 -2.06 4.73
C MET A 239 -16.67 -3.32 4.84
N ARG A 240 -16.47 -4.10 5.90
CA ARG A 240 -17.19 -5.35 6.20
C ARG A 240 -17.12 -5.63 7.71
N GLY A 241 -18.12 -6.33 8.24
CA GLY A 241 -18.15 -6.75 9.65
C GLY A 241 -18.33 -5.60 10.64
N GLU A 242 -17.64 -5.69 11.78
CA GLU A 242 -17.80 -4.80 12.93
C GLU A 242 -16.45 -4.28 13.45
N ASP A 243 -16.45 -3.16 14.18
CA ASP A 243 -15.30 -2.75 14.98
C ASP A 243 -15.31 -3.50 16.32
N GLN A 244 -14.51 -4.56 16.43
CA GLN A 244 -14.42 -5.40 17.62
C GLN A 244 -13.82 -4.65 18.83
N THR A 245 -13.11 -3.55 18.60
CA THR A 245 -12.51 -2.75 19.66
C THR A 245 -13.51 -1.77 20.29
N GLY A 246 -14.47 -1.28 19.50
CA GLY A 246 -15.33 -0.15 19.87
C GLY A 246 -14.58 1.17 20.07
N GLU A 247 -13.29 1.23 19.72
CA GLU A 247 -12.41 2.39 19.90
C GLU A 247 -12.20 3.18 18.59
N ASN A 248 -12.56 2.62 17.43
CA ASN A 248 -12.31 3.27 16.15
C ASN A 248 -13.33 4.39 15.88
N ASP A 249 -12.81 5.53 15.38
CA ASP A 249 -13.62 6.67 14.99
C ASP A 249 -13.77 6.74 13.46
N PHE A 250 -14.98 6.43 13.00
CA PHE A 250 -15.41 6.43 11.60
C PHE A 250 -16.02 7.75 11.12
N GLN A 251 -15.95 8.84 11.88
CA GLN A 251 -16.45 10.13 11.43
C GLN A 251 -15.70 10.59 10.17
N VAL A 252 -16.46 11.04 9.18
CA VAL A 252 -15.89 11.59 7.95
C VAL A 252 -15.22 12.93 8.25
N ARG A 253 -13.95 13.00 7.89
CA ARG A 253 -13.07 14.17 7.98
C ARG A 253 -12.69 14.59 6.56
N LEU A 254 -12.93 15.85 6.23
CA LEU A 254 -12.65 16.49 4.94
C LEU A 254 -11.45 17.43 5.06
#